data_AF-A0A1A9UKM9-F1
#
_entry.id   AF-A0A1A9UKM9-F1
#
_cell.length_a   1.000
_cell.length_b   1.000
_cell.length_c   1.000
_cell.angle_alpha   90.00
_cell.angle_beta   90.00
_cell.angle_gamma   90.00
#
_symmetry.space_group_name_H-M   'P 1'
#
loop_
_entity.id
_entity.type
_entity.pdbx_description
1 polymer ?
#
loop_
_entity_poly.entity_id
_entity_poly.type
_entity_poly.pdbx_seq_one_letter_code
_entity_poly.pdbx_strand_id
1 'polypeptide(L)'
;MEQSNQKSLEEINNTVPIPEKKSSSLRKLIAFSGPGALVAVGYMDPGNWITSIQGGALYGYLLLSVILLSSLIAMLLQTMCAKLGSALFFGKNPDDIGRFTQLYDALKDRDMVGIIASSTLATLFALALLFSGQNATITGTLTGQIVMEGFINLKLSIWKRRMFTRMLAITPRICSHRNFYELRWFDMIRMR
;
A
#
# COMPACT_ATOMS: atom_id res chain seq x y z
N MET A 1 -26.49 7.51 24.51
CA MET A 1 -25.41 6.65 23.95
C MET A 1 -24.95 7.34 22.68
N GLU A 2 -23.89 8.12 22.80
CA GLU A 2 -23.38 9.05 21.78
C GLU A 2 -22.49 8.24 20.82
N GLN A 3 -23.02 7.92 19.63
CA GLN A 3 -22.24 7.24 18.58
C GLN A 3 -21.24 8.25 18.01
N SER A 4 -19.98 8.16 18.47
CA SER A 4 -18.86 8.90 17.92
C SER A 4 -18.75 8.60 16.43
N ASN A 5 -19.09 9.59 15.63
CA ASN A 5 -18.89 9.65 14.19
C ASN A 5 -17.37 9.72 13.91
N GLN A 6 -16.65 8.62 14.12
CA GLN A 6 -15.22 8.59 13.83
C GLN A 6 -15.09 8.84 12.31
N LYS A 7 -13.96 9.40 11.83
CA LYS A 7 -13.66 9.61 10.39
C LYS A 7 -12.45 8.77 9.94
N SER A 8 -12.38 8.33 8.67
CA SER A 8 -11.23 7.56 8.11
C SER A 8 -9.89 8.21 8.48
N LEU A 9 -9.02 7.52 9.23
CA LEU A 9 -7.79 8.10 9.80
C LEU A 9 -8.05 9.24 10.81
N GLU A 10 -8.90 9.03 11.82
CA GLU A 10 -9.40 10.08 12.73
C GLU A 10 -8.31 10.94 13.38
N GLU A 11 -7.13 10.38 13.68
CA GLU A 11 -5.97 11.10 14.22
C GLU A 11 -5.34 12.11 13.24
N ILE A 12 -5.48 11.89 11.92
CA ILE A 12 -4.86 12.70 10.85
C ILE A 12 -5.86 13.22 9.80
N ASN A 13 -7.16 12.97 9.98
CA ASN A 13 -8.20 13.36 9.02
C ASN A 13 -8.54 14.85 9.18
N ASN A 14 -8.36 15.63 8.11
CA ASN A 14 -8.49 17.09 8.10
C ASN A 14 -7.52 17.84 9.04
N THR A 15 -6.41 17.23 9.44
CA THR A 15 -5.43 17.85 10.36
C THR A 15 -4.67 19.01 9.72
N VAL A 16 -4.62 19.07 8.38
CA VAL A 16 -4.03 20.22 7.67
C VAL A 16 -5.13 21.26 7.42
N PRO A 17 -5.09 22.44 8.08
CA PRO A 17 -6.04 23.50 7.82
C PRO A 17 -5.90 23.96 6.37
N ILE A 18 -7.02 23.90 5.63
CA ILE A 18 -7.06 24.26 4.22
C ILE A 18 -6.69 25.74 4.10
N PRO A 19 -5.59 26.11 3.41
CA PRO A 19 -5.18 27.50 3.29
C PRO A 19 -6.31 28.31 2.66
N GLU A 20 -6.65 29.47 3.25
CA GLU A 20 -7.75 30.33 2.80
C GLU A 20 -7.73 30.61 1.29
N LYS A 21 -8.89 30.99 0.74
CA LYS A 21 -9.12 31.25 -0.70
C LYS A 21 -8.05 32.14 -1.36
N LYS A 22 -7.36 33.02 -0.61
CA LYS A 22 -6.27 33.92 -1.05
C LYS A 22 -4.82 33.36 -0.98
N SER A 23 -4.61 32.12 -0.54
CA SER A 23 -3.25 31.56 -0.45
C SER A 23 -2.67 31.15 -1.81
N SER A 24 -1.38 31.43 -2.01
CA SER A 24 -0.56 30.99 -3.16
C SER A 24 -0.70 29.48 -3.43
N SER A 25 -0.84 29.11 -4.71
CA SER A 25 -0.93 27.73 -5.19
C SER A 25 0.23 26.86 -4.71
N LEU A 26 1.41 27.43 -4.47
CA LEU A 26 2.57 26.72 -3.94
C LEU A 26 2.38 26.28 -2.49
N ARG A 27 1.76 27.13 -1.65
CA ARG A 27 1.50 26.81 -0.24
C ARG A 27 0.43 25.72 -0.10
N LYS A 28 -0.55 25.71 -1.01
CA LYS A 28 -1.52 24.60 -1.14
C LYS A 28 -0.82 23.31 -1.59
N LEU A 29 0.09 23.38 -2.55
CA LEU A 29 0.85 22.22 -3.03
C LEU A 29 1.71 21.61 -1.92
N ILE A 30 2.43 22.42 -1.16
CA ILE A 30 3.27 21.96 -0.04
C ILE A 30 2.42 21.32 1.07
N ALA A 31 1.24 21.87 1.35
CA ALA A 31 0.32 21.33 2.37
C ALA A 31 -0.20 19.90 2.03
N PHE A 32 -0.32 19.56 0.75
CA PHE A 32 -0.83 18.26 0.28
C PHE A 32 0.25 17.34 -0.32
N SER A 33 1.54 17.69 -0.21
CA SER A 33 2.63 16.88 -0.78
C SER A 33 2.92 15.61 0.02
N GLY A 34 2.53 15.56 1.30
CA GLY A 34 2.84 14.48 2.24
C GLY A 34 2.46 13.07 1.75
N PRO A 35 1.19 12.80 1.38
CA PRO A 35 0.79 11.49 0.89
C PRO A 35 1.54 11.05 -0.38
N GLY A 36 1.82 12.00 -1.29
CA GLY A 36 2.59 11.72 -2.51
C GLY A 36 4.04 11.34 -2.21
N ALA A 37 4.68 12.04 -1.26
CA ALA A 37 6.04 11.74 -0.82
C ALA A 37 6.12 10.36 -0.13
N LEU A 38 5.14 10.02 0.72
CA LEU A 38 5.08 8.70 1.38
C LEU A 38 5.00 7.55 0.37
N VAL A 39 4.21 7.71 -0.70
CA VAL A 39 4.13 6.72 -1.78
C VAL A 39 5.44 6.65 -2.56
N ALA A 40 6.03 7.81 -2.89
CA ALA A 40 7.28 7.88 -3.67
C ALA A 40 8.46 7.21 -2.97
N VAL A 41 8.58 7.33 -1.64
CA VAL A 41 9.62 6.66 -0.86
C VAL A 41 9.55 5.13 -1.01
N GLY A 42 8.35 4.57 -1.19
CA GLY A 42 8.17 3.15 -1.44
C GLY A 42 8.79 2.65 -2.75
N TYR A 43 8.96 3.51 -3.75
CA TYR A 43 9.62 3.18 -5.02
C TYR A 43 11.15 3.32 -4.95
N MET A 44 11.67 3.89 -3.86
CA MET A 44 13.11 4.09 -3.62
C MET A 44 13.70 3.00 -2.72
N ASP A 45 13.08 1.83 -2.65
CA ASP A 45 13.58 0.74 -1.82
C ASP A 45 14.91 0.17 -2.37
N PRO A 46 15.81 -0.30 -1.47
CA PRO A 46 17.12 -0.81 -1.87
C PRO A 46 17.07 -2.05 -2.78
N GLY A 47 15.90 -2.69 -2.90
CA GLY A 47 15.73 -3.82 -3.82
C GLY A 47 15.78 -3.44 -5.29
N ASN A 48 15.33 -2.23 -5.62
CA ASN A 48 15.38 -1.72 -6.98
C ASN A 48 16.73 -1.05 -7.32
N TRP A 49 17.54 -0.70 -6.33
CA TRP A 49 18.82 -0.04 -6.54
C TRP A 49 19.85 -0.97 -7.17
N ILE A 50 19.94 -2.21 -6.68
CA ILE A 50 21.02 -3.10 -7.10
C ILE A 50 20.81 -3.57 -8.54
N THR A 51 19.56 -3.89 -8.90
CA THR A 51 19.21 -4.23 -10.29
C THR A 51 19.45 -3.05 -11.24
N SER A 52 19.20 -1.82 -10.79
CA SER A 52 19.48 -0.61 -11.57
C SER A 52 20.99 -0.36 -11.76
N ILE A 53 21.79 -0.56 -10.70
CA ILE A 53 23.26 -0.44 -10.77
C ILE A 53 23.85 -1.53 -11.67
N GLN A 54 23.41 -2.78 -11.51
CA GLN A 54 23.85 -3.90 -12.34
C GLN A 54 23.44 -3.69 -13.81
N GLY A 55 22.21 -3.22 -14.06
CA GLY A 55 21.74 -2.86 -15.39
C GLY A 55 22.55 -1.73 -16.02
N GLY A 56 22.90 -0.70 -15.25
CA GLY A 56 23.76 0.40 -15.69
C GLY A 56 25.19 -0.03 -15.99
N ALA A 57 25.75 -0.98 -15.23
CA ALA A 57 27.08 -1.53 -15.49
C ALA A 57 27.12 -2.39 -16.77
N LEU A 58 26.07 -3.15 -17.06
CA LEU A 58 26.00 -4.05 -18.22
C LEU A 58 25.59 -3.34 -19.52
N TYR A 59 24.68 -2.37 -19.43
CA TYR A 59 24.01 -1.77 -20.59
C TYR A 59 24.17 -0.24 -20.67
N GLY A 60 24.94 0.37 -19.77
CA GLY A 60 25.15 1.81 -19.72
C GLY A 60 23.84 2.59 -19.56
N TYR A 61 23.62 3.57 -20.44
CA TYR A 61 22.41 4.42 -20.40
C TYR A 61 21.20 3.84 -21.13
N LEU A 62 21.30 2.65 -21.73
CA LEU A 62 20.23 2.08 -22.55
C LEU A 62 18.91 1.89 -21.78
N LEU A 63 18.99 1.51 -20.49
CA LEU A 63 17.81 1.28 -19.64
C LEU A 63 17.17 2.58 -19.12
N LEU A 64 17.79 3.74 -19.31
CA LEU A 64 17.27 5.01 -18.76
C LEU A 64 15.91 5.37 -19.36
N SER A 65 15.69 5.10 -20.64
CA SER A 65 14.40 5.29 -21.31
C SER A 65 13.31 4.38 -20.74
N VAL A 66 13.67 3.14 -20.39
CA VAL A 66 12.76 2.16 -19.77
C VAL A 66 12.38 2.58 -18.35
N ILE A 67 13.33 3.06 -17.56
CA ILE A 67 13.08 3.58 -16.21
C ILE A 67 12.15 4.80 -16.26
N LEU A 68 12.40 5.71 -17.21
CA LEU A 68 11.55 6.89 -17.42
C LEU A 68 10.12 6.47 -17.79
N LEU A 69 9.95 5.57 -18.76
CA LEU A 69 8.64 5.09 -19.18
C LEU A 69 7.90 4.37 -18.05
N SER A 70 8.61 3.52 -17.28
CA SER A 70 8.05 2.83 -16.11
C SER A 70 7.55 3.83 -15.06
N SER A 71 8.32 4.89 -14.80
CA SER A 71 7.96 5.94 -13.85
C SER A 71 6.73 6.74 -14.30
N LEU A 72 6.60 7.03 -15.60
CA LEU A 72 5.41 7.69 -16.17
C LEU A 72 4.15 6.82 -15.98
N ILE A 73 4.25 5.52 -16.25
CA ILE A 73 3.15 4.58 -16.05
C ILE A 73 2.79 4.48 -14.57
N ALA A 74 3.79 4.40 -13.68
CA ALA A 74 3.57 4.37 -12.23
C ALA A 74 2.82 5.63 -11.74
N MET A 75 3.23 6.83 -12.20
CA MET A 75 2.52 8.07 -11.87
C MET A 75 1.08 8.05 -12.39
N LEU A 76 0.84 7.60 -13.62
CA LEU A 76 -0.49 7.49 -14.19
C LEU A 76 -1.39 6.58 -13.33
N LEU A 77 -0.93 5.36 -13.05
CA LEU A 77 -1.69 4.40 -12.24
C LEU A 77 -1.92 4.90 -10.81
N GLN A 78 -0.92 5.53 -10.20
CA GLN A 78 -1.05 6.08 -8.84
C GLN A 78 -2.09 7.21 -8.78
N THR A 79 -2.16 8.07 -9.80
CA THR A 79 -3.20 9.12 -9.86
C THR A 79 -4.59 8.53 -10.07
N MET A 80 -4.73 7.43 -10.81
CA MET A 80 -6.01 6.73 -10.98
C MET A 80 -6.46 6.07 -9.67
N CYS A 81 -5.54 5.40 -8.95
CA CYS A 81 -5.82 4.83 -7.63
C CYS A 81 -6.21 5.91 -6.61
N ALA A 82 -5.53 7.06 -6.63
CA ALA A 82 -5.87 8.19 -5.75
C ALA A 82 -7.26 8.76 -6.06
N LYS A 83 -7.60 8.95 -7.34
CA LYS A 83 -8.94 9.38 -7.77
C LYS A 83 -10.02 8.38 -7.36
N LEU A 84 -9.78 7.08 -7.56
CA LEU A 84 -10.69 6.01 -7.16
C LEU A 84 -10.92 6.00 -5.64
N GLY A 85 -9.83 6.05 -4.86
CA GLY A 85 -9.92 6.08 -3.39
C GLY A 85 -10.67 7.32 -2.89
N SER A 86 -10.41 8.49 -3.49
CA SER A 86 -11.15 9.70 -3.17
C SER A 86 -12.62 9.63 -3.58
N ALA A 87 -12.97 9.00 -4.70
CA ALA A 87 -14.37 8.91 -5.13
C ALA A 87 -15.20 7.96 -4.25
N LEU A 88 -14.61 6.84 -3.81
CA LEU A 88 -15.33 5.79 -3.08
C LEU A 88 -15.46 6.06 -1.58
N PHE A 89 -14.43 6.68 -0.98
CA PHE A 89 -14.31 6.78 0.48
C PHE A 89 -14.49 8.19 1.03
N PHE A 90 -14.68 9.21 0.18
CA PHE A 90 -14.86 10.57 0.65
C PHE A 90 -16.21 10.75 1.37
N GLY A 91 -16.16 11.22 2.62
CA GLY A 91 -17.35 11.46 3.45
C GLY A 91 -17.95 10.23 4.14
N LYS A 92 -17.32 9.05 4.07
CA LYS A 92 -17.75 7.83 4.77
C LYS A 92 -16.98 7.58 6.08
N ASN A 93 -17.62 6.85 7.00
CA ASN A 93 -17.10 6.53 8.33
C ASN A 93 -15.90 5.54 8.28
N PRO A 94 -14.90 5.64 9.19
CA PRO A 94 -13.67 4.85 9.35
C PRO A 94 -13.91 3.47 9.90
N ASP A 95 -14.95 3.32 10.73
CA ASP A 95 -15.18 2.12 11.53
C ASP A 95 -15.67 1.00 10.61
N ASP A 96 -16.33 1.40 9.52
CA ASP A 96 -16.52 0.64 8.31
C ASP A 96 -15.31 0.81 7.36
N ILE A 97 -14.05 0.63 7.76
CA ILE A 97 -12.89 0.60 6.82
C ILE A 97 -12.10 -0.72 6.85
N GLY A 98 -12.75 -1.80 6.42
CA GLY A 98 -12.14 -2.99 5.84
C GLY A 98 -11.62 -2.70 4.43
N ARG A 99 -10.47 -2.01 4.32
CA ARG A 99 -9.90 -1.41 3.10
C ARG A 99 -9.95 -2.25 1.81
N PHE A 100 -9.82 -3.57 1.90
CA PHE A 100 -9.87 -4.47 0.72
C PHE A 100 -11.22 -5.14 0.51
N THR A 101 -11.87 -5.62 1.58
CA THR A 101 -13.20 -6.25 1.51
C THR A 101 -14.26 -5.25 1.11
N GLN A 102 -14.17 -4.02 1.57
CA GLN A 102 -15.13 -2.99 1.20
C GLN A 102 -14.86 -2.38 -0.15
N LEU A 103 -13.60 -2.33 -0.58
CA LEU A 103 -13.32 -1.99 -1.96
C LEU A 103 -13.90 -3.08 -2.88
N TYR A 104 -13.79 -4.35 -2.49
CA TYR A 104 -14.45 -5.45 -3.18
C TYR A 104 -15.98 -5.32 -3.21
N ASP A 105 -16.61 -5.01 -2.07
CA ASP A 105 -18.05 -4.83 -1.96
C ASP A 105 -18.53 -3.58 -2.71
N ALA A 106 -17.79 -2.47 -2.63
CA ALA A 106 -18.06 -1.23 -3.36
C ALA A 106 -17.97 -1.43 -4.89
N LEU A 107 -17.04 -2.26 -5.36
CA LEU A 107 -16.95 -2.62 -6.79
C LEU A 107 -18.11 -3.50 -7.27
N LYS A 108 -18.82 -4.17 -6.35
CA LYS A 108 -20.01 -4.98 -6.63
C LYS A 108 -21.29 -4.13 -6.60
N ASP A 109 -21.29 -3.04 -5.86
CA ASP A 109 -22.44 -2.15 -5.66
C ASP A 109 -22.65 -1.18 -6.83
N ARG A 110 -23.83 -1.26 -7.44
CA ARG A 110 -24.24 -0.41 -8.58
C ARG A 110 -24.47 1.04 -8.19
N ASP A 111 -24.84 1.30 -6.94
CA ASP A 111 -25.08 2.67 -6.48
C ASP A 111 -23.77 3.44 -6.29
N MET A 112 -22.66 2.73 -6.05
CA MET A 112 -21.33 3.32 -5.83
C MET A 112 -20.52 3.47 -7.13
N VAL A 113 -20.48 2.45 -7.98
CA VAL A 113 -19.60 2.41 -9.17
C VAL A 113 -20.39 2.51 -10.49
N GLY A 114 -21.71 2.61 -10.40
CA GLY A 114 -22.59 2.81 -11.55
C GLY A 114 -22.66 1.58 -12.46
N ILE A 115 -22.72 1.82 -13.77
CA ILE A 115 -22.93 0.80 -14.82
C ILE A 115 -21.81 -0.27 -14.83
N ILE A 116 -20.62 0.07 -14.33
CA ILE A 116 -19.44 -0.80 -14.38
C ILE A 116 -19.39 -1.75 -13.18
N ALA A 117 -20.22 -1.53 -12.15
CA ALA A 117 -20.29 -2.39 -10.98
C ALA A 117 -20.73 -3.81 -11.36
N SER A 118 -19.89 -4.78 -11.06
CA SER A 118 -20.15 -6.18 -11.39
C SER A 118 -19.39 -7.12 -10.46
N SER A 119 -19.96 -8.30 -10.24
CA SER A 119 -19.27 -9.36 -9.49
C SER A 119 -17.95 -9.75 -10.17
N THR A 120 -17.87 -9.66 -11.49
CA THR A 120 -16.66 -9.97 -12.26
C THR A 120 -15.56 -8.93 -12.04
N LEU A 121 -15.91 -7.65 -11.92
CA LEU A 121 -14.93 -6.59 -11.64
C LEU A 121 -14.31 -6.77 -10.25
N ALA A 122 -15.14 -7.06 -9.25
CA ALA A 122 -14.69 -7.31 -7.89
C ALA A 122 -13.78 -8.55 -7.81
N THR A 123 -14.11 -9.64 -8.50
CA THR A 123 -13.26 -10.84 -8.55
C THR A 123 -11.96 -10.59 -9.31
N LEU A 124 -11.98 -9.83 -10.40
CA LEU A 124 -10.76 -9.41 -11.11
C LEU A 124 -9.85 -8.56 -10.22
N PHE A 125 -10.42 -7.65 -9.42
CA PHE A 125 -9.67 -6.89 -8.43
C PHE A 125 -9.02 -7.79 -7.37
N ALA A 126 -9.78 -8.73 -6.80
CA ALA A 126 -9.25 -9.69 -5.82
C ALA A 126 -8.14 -10.57 -6.41
N LEU A 127 -8.32 -11.02 -7.65
CA LEU A 127 -7.32 -11.82 -8.37
C LEU A 127 -6.05 -11.00 -8.68
N ALA A 128 -6.22 -9.73 -9.07
CA ALA A 128 -5.10 -8.82 -9.30
C ALA A 128 -4.30 -8.57 -8.01
N LEU A 129 -4.97 -8.41 -6.86
CA LEU A 129 -4.30 -8.31 -5.56
C LEU A 129 -3.52 -9.58 -5.21
N LEU A 130 -4.08 -10.76 -5.51
CA LEU A 130 -3.40 -12.04 -5.29
C LEU A 130 -2.12 -12.13 -6.12
N PHE A 131 -2.20 -11.84 -7.43
CA PHE A 131 -1.03 -11.87 -8.30
C PHE A 131 0.02 -10.81 -7.94
N SER A 132 -0.42 -9.60 -7.55
CA SER A 132 0.48 -8.55 -7.07
C SER A 132 1.31 -9.01 -5.86
N GLY A 133 0.69 -9.68 -4.89
CA GLY A 133 1.37 -10.23 -3.73
C GLY A 133 2.39 -11.34 -4.06
N GLN A 134 2.11 -12.16 -5.07
CA GLN A 134 3.06 -13.18 -5.53
C GLN A 134 4.28 -12.55 -6.22
N ASN A 135 4.07 -11.55 -7.08
CA ASN A 135 5.14 -10.82 -7.76
C ASN A 135 6.09 -10.15 -6.76
N ALA A 136 5.53 -9.46 -5.75
CA ALA A 136 6.33 -8.85 -4.69
C ALA A 136 7.18 -9.87 -3.91
N THR A 137 6.67 -11.08 -3.70
CA THR A 137 7.41 -12.15 -3.02
C THR A 137 8.63 -12.59 -3.84
N ILE A 138 8.49 -12.74 -5.17
CA ILE A 138 9.58 -13.18 -6.05
C ILE A 138 10.69 -12.13 -6.06
N THR A 139 10.34 -10.86 -6.31
CA THR A 139 11.29 -9.75 -6.33
C THR A 139 12.01 -9.59 -4.99
N GLY A 140 11.28 -9.71 -3.86
CA GLY A 140 11.87 -9.67 -2.53
C GLY A 140 12.84 -10.82 -2.26
N THR A 141 12.56 -12.03 -2.75
CA THR A 141 13.49 -13.17 -2.58
C THR A 141 14.77 -13.06 -3.39
N LEU A 142 14.70 -12.47 -4.59
CA LEU A 142 15.87 -12.20 -5.44
C LEU A 142 16.69 -11.04 -4.87
N THR A 143 16.03 -9.93 -4.51
CA THR A 143 16.66 -8.80 -3.80
C THR A 143 17.38 -9.26 -2.54
N GLY A 144 16.70 -10.04 -1.70
CA GLY A 144 17.28 -10.54 -0.46
C GLY A 144 18.49 -11.45 -0.70
N GLN A 145 18.55 -12.14 -1.84
CA GLN A 145 19.75 -12.88 -2.23
C GLN A 145 20.92 -11.95 -2.51
N ILE A 146 20.68 -10.93 -3.33
CA ILE A 146 21.73 -10.01 -3.74
C ILE A 146 22.28 -9.26 -2.53
N VAL A 147 21.40 -8.84 -1.61
CA VAL A 147 21.81 -8.19 -0.36
C VAL A 147 22.57 -9.15 0.56
N MET A 148 22.06 -10.37 0.79
CA MET A 148 22.70 -11.33 1.71
C MET A 148 24.03 -11.86 1.18
N GLU A 149 24.14 -12.12 -0.12
CA GLU A 149 25.39 -12.56 -0.74
C GLU A 149 26.38 -11.40 -0.87
N GLY A 150 25.91 -10.20 -1.23
CA GLY A 150 26.76 -9.03 -1.43
C GLY A 150 27.29 -8.41 -0.12
N PHE A 151 26.47 -8.31 0.92
CA PHE A 151 26.86 -7.64 2.18
C PHE A 151 27.24 -8.62 3.31
N ILE A 152 26.60 -9.80 3.38
CA ILE A 152 26.72 -10.73 4.52
C ILE A 152 27.49 -12.00 4.11
N ASN A 153 27.83 -12.17 2.82
CA ASN A 153 28.47 -13.37 2.26
C ASN A 153 27.78 -14.69 2.64
N LEU A 154 26.47 -14.65 2.89
CA LEU A 154 25.70 -15.81 3.39
C LEU A 154 24.86 -16.43 2.27
N LYS A 155 25.28 -17.60 1.79
CA LYS A 155 24.58 -18.35 0.75
C LYS A 155 23.55 -19.30 1.35
N LEU A 156 22.30 -18.86 1.42
CA LEU A 156 21.16 -19.69 1.80
C LEU A 156 20.34 -20.10 0.57
N SER A 157 19.85 -21.33 0.56
CA SER A 157 18.87 -21.80 -0.42
C SER A 157 17.63 -20.90 -0.42
N ILE A 158 17.11 -20.60 -1.61
CA ILE A 158 15.96 -19.72 -1.86
C ILE A 158 14.74 -20.13 -1.02
N TRP A 159 14.50 -21.45 -0.87
CA TRP A 159 13.35 -21.95 -0.12
C TRP A 159 13.47 -21.70 1.39
N LYS A 160 14.65 -21.96 1.97
CA LYS A 160 14.93 -21.70 3.39
C LYS A 160 14.78 -20.21 3.70
N ARG A 161 15.34 -19.35 2.84
CA ARG A 161 15.22 -17.89 2.96
C ARG A 161 13.76 -17.43 2.87
N ARG A 162 13.01 -17.92 1.88
CA ARG A 162 11.59 -17.58 1.68
C ARG A 162 10.72 -18.02 2.84
N MET A 163 10.97 -19.18 3.44
CA MET A 163 10.24 -19.62 4.63
C MET A 163 10.59 -18.76 5.84
N PHE A 164 11.88 -18.47 6.07
CA PHE A 164 12.33 -17.66 7.19
C PHE A 164 11.78 -16.23 7.14
N THR A 165 11.92 -15.52 6.01
CA THR A 165 11.42 -14.14 5.88
C THR A 165 9.90 -14.08 5.91
N ARG A 166 9.20 -15.10 5.41
CA ARG A 166 7.74 -15.19 5.55
C ARG A 166 7.31 -15.42 6.99
N MET A 167 7.99 -16.30 7.73
CA MET A 167 7.69 -16.50 9.16
C MET A 167 7.88 -15.20 9.94
N LEU A 168 9.00 -14.51 9.73
CA LEU A 168 9.23 -13.21 10.37
C LEU A 168 8.21 -12.14 9.96
N ALA A 169 7.78 -12.10 8.69
CA ALA A 169 6.77 -11.15 8.23
C ALA A 169 5.35 -11.47 8.73
N ILE A 170 5.02 -12.75 8.93
CA ILE A 170 3.71 -13.20 9.37
C ILE A 170 3.56 -13.10 10.90
N THR A 171 4.64 -13.30 11.67
CA THR A 171 4.58 -13.27 13.15
C THR A 171 3.96 -11.98 13.70
N PRO A 172 4.34 -10.76 13.28
CA PRO A 172 3.71 -9.52 13.75
C PRO A 172 2.24 -9.44 13.36
N ARG A 173 1.87 -9.92 12.16
CA ARG A 173 0.47 -9.92 11.69
C ARG A 173 -0.39 -10.84 12.55
N ILE A 174 0.07 -12.05 12.85
CA ILE A 174 -0.65 -12.99 13.72
C ILE A 174 -0.69 -12.47 15.16
N CYS A 175 0.42 -11.91 15.65
CA CYS A 175 0.49 -11.37 17.02
C CYS A 175 -0.45 -10.19 17.21
N SER A 176 -0.49 -9.24 16.26
CA SER A 176 -1.43 -8.11 16.28
C SER A 176 -2.88 -8.57 16.23
N HIS A 177 -3.18 -9.56 15.38
CA HIS A 177 -4.50 -10.18 15.34
C HIS A 177 -4.88 -10.80 16.70
N ARG A 178 -3.96 -11.56 17.31
CA ARG A 178 -4.21 -12.21 18.61
C ARG A 178 -4.36 -11.21 19.76
N ASN A 179 -3.50 -10.19 19.82
CA ASN A 179 -3.61 -9.12 20.81
C ASN A 179 -4.91 -8.34 20.68
N PHE A 180 -5.43 -8.15 19.46
CA PHE A 180 -6.72 -7.49 19.26
C PHE A 180 -7.88 -8.30 19.87
N TYR A 181 -7.81 -9.63 19.87
CA TYR A 181 -8.80 -10.48 20.53
C TYR A 181 -8.63 -10.54 22.04
N GLU A 182 -7.39 -10.64 22.50
CA GLU A 182 -7.04 -10.66 23.93
C GLU A 182 -7.48 -9.36 24.61
N LEU A 183 -7.15 -8.19 24.04
CA LEU A 183 -7.57 -6.89 24.58
C LEU A 183 -9.10 -6.78 24.68
N ARG A 184 -9.83 -7.23 23.65
CA ARG A 184 -11.29 -7.20 23.65
C ARG A 184 -11.92 -8.21 24.61
N TRP A 185 -11.28 -9.36 24.85
CA TRP A 185 -11.70 -10.35 25.84
C TRP A 185 -11.49 -9.84 27.28
N PHE A 186 -10.35 -9.21 27.57
CA PHE A 186 -10.08 -8.61 28.87
C PHE A 186 -11.03 -7.46 29.20
N ASP A 187 -11.36 -6.62 28.21
CA ASP A 187 -12.36 -5.55 28.39
C ASP A 187 -13.77 -6.12 28.64
N MET A 188 -14.13 -7.23 27.98
CA MET A 188 -15.42 -7.89 28.17
C MET A 188 -15.53 -8.62 29.52
N ILE A 189 -14.42 -9.14 30.07
CA ILE A 189 -14.36 -9.71 31.44
C ILE A 189 -14.41 -8.61 32.49
N ARG A 190 -13.79 -7.45 32.26
CA ARG A 190 -13.75 -6.31 33.20
C ARG A 190 -15.07 -5.53 33.29
N MET A 191 -15.97 -5.70 32.32
CA MET A 191 -17.32 -5.10 32.31
C MET A 191 -18.41 -5.99 32.96
N ARG A 192 -18.01 -7.07 33.66
CA ARG A 192 -18.85 -7.86 34.56
C ARG A 192 -18.36 -7.74 35.99
#